data_AF-A0A0C1W3K7-F1
#
_entry.id   AF-A0A0C1W3K7-F1
#
_cell.length_a   1.000
_cell.length_b   1.000
_cell.length_c   1.000
_cell.angle_alpha   90.00
_cell.angle_beta   90.00
_cell.angle_gamma   90.00
#
_symmetry.space_group_name_H-M   'P 1'
#
loop_
_entity.id
_entity.type
_entity.pdbx_description
1 polymer ?
#
loop_
_entity_poly.entity_id
_entity_poly.type
_entity_poly.pdbx_seq_one_letter_code
_entity_poly.pdbx_strand_id
1 'polypeptide(L)'
;MSDHQQRYRRMQRIKTLGFHDLLLRFSSQYKLHFLAGLHAISINHGANINQEVACLQREFIKLNPREAATAIIFHPQFGKNRNKKG
;
A
#
# COMPACT_ATOMS: atom_id res chain seq x y z
N MET A 1 -10.38 29.44 4.32
CA MET A 1 -10.64 28.38 5.31
C MET A 1 -10.29 28.93 6.67
N SER A 2 -11.09 28.69 7.72
CA SER A 2 -10.75 29.23 9.05
C SER A 2 -9.60 28.44 9.69
N ASP A 3 -8.81 29.09 10.54
CA ASP A 3 -7.67 28.47 11.24
C ASP A 3 -8.06 27.23 12.06
N HIS A 4 -9.28 27.23 12.61
CA HIS A 4 -9.84 26.08 13.32
C HIS A 4 -10.03 24.86 12.40
N GLN A 5 -10.47 25.07 11.15
CA GLN A 5 -10.64 23.97 10.19
C GLN A 5 -9.28 23.40 9.72
N GLN A 6 -8.26 24.25 9.55
CA GLN A 6 -6.91 23.78 9.22
C GLN A 6 -6.29 22.98 10.37
N ARG A 7 -6.40 23.47 11.60
CA ARG A 7 -5.90 22.78 12.80
C ARG A 7 -6.60 21.45 13.02
N TYR A 8 -7.92 21.40 12.85
CA TYR A 8 -8.70 20.16 12.92
C TYR A 8 -8.26 19.14 11.87
N ARG A 9 -8.10 19.55 10.60
CA ARG A 9 -7.60 18.65 9.54
C ARG A 9 -6.19 18.15 9.81
N ARG A 10 -5.29 19.00 10.33
CA ARG A 10 -3.93 18.61 10.70
C ARG A 10 -3.92 17.55 11.79
N MET A 11 -4.72 17.74 12.85
CA MET A 11 -4.90 16.77 13.92
C MET A 11 -5.47 15.43 13.42
N GLN A 12 -6.49 15.47 12.56
CA GLN A 12 -7.06 14.27 11.95
C GLN A 12 -6.01 13.51 11.14
N ARG A 13 -5.21 14.19 10.31
CA ARG A 13 -4.09 13.57 9.58
C ARG A 13 -3.08 12.90 10.49
N ILE A 14 -2.68 13.57 11.58
CA ILE A 14 -1.72 13.00 12.54
C ILE A 14 -2.30 11.74 13.21
N LYS A 15 -3.57 11.77 13.62
CA LYS A 15 -4.25 10.60 14.19
C LYS A 15 -4.34 9.45 13.18
N THR A 16 -4.69 9.74 11.92
CA THR A 16 -4.75 8.73 10.86
C THR A 16 -3.38 8.12 10.59
N LEU A 17 -2.31 8.92 10.56
CA LEU A 17 -0.94 8.42 10.38
C LEU A 17 -0.53 7.51 11.54
N GLY A 18 -0.83 7.90 12.79
CA GLY A 18 -0.57 7.05 13.96
C GLY A 18 -1.36 5.74 13.93
N PHE A 19 -2.62 5.78 13.50
CA PHE A 19 -3.44 4.57 13.36
C PHE A 19 -2.95 3.65 12.23
N HIS A 20 -2.48 4.20 11.11
CA HIS A 20 -1.85 3.42 10.05
C HIS A 20 -0.59 2.71 10.52
N ASP A 21 0.30 3.39 11.24
CA ASP A 21 1.53 2.75 11.76
C ASP A 21 1.19 1.62 12.75
N LEU A 22 0.15 1.82 13.57
CA LEU A 22 -0.35 0.81 14.48
C LEU A 22 -0.91 -0.41 13.72
N LEU A 23 -1.74 -0.20 12.70
CA LEU A 23 -2.27 -1.28 11.88
C LEU A 23 -1.19 -2.05 11.11
N LEU A 24 -0.16 -1.37 10.60
CA LEU A 24 0.97 -2.02 9.94
C LEU A 24 1.75 -2.94 10.89
N ARG A 25 1.84 -2.59 12.17
CA ARG A 25 2.54 -3.39 13.19
C ARG A 25 1.71 -4.56 13.72
N PHE A 26 0.40 -4.36 13.90
CA PHE A 26 -0.43 -5.32 14.64
C PHE A 26 -1.40 -6.13 13.77
N SER A 27 -1.68 -5.70 12.53
CA SER A 27 -2.56 -6.44 11.61
C SER A 27 -1.77 -6.93 10.40
N SER A 28 -1.47 -8.23 10.38
CA SER A 28 -0.78 -8.88 9.27
C SER A 28 -1.55 -8.75 7.95
N GLN A 29 -2.88 -8.83 8.00
CA GLN A 29 -3.75 -8.65 6.83
C GLN A 29 -3.67 -7.22 6.30
N TYR A 30 -3.70 -6.22 7.18
CA TYR A 30 -3.58 -4.83 6.77
C TYR A 30 -2.19 -4.54 6.20
N LYS A 31 -1.13 -5.02 6.86
CA LYS A 31 0.25 -4.91 6.37
C LYS A 31 0.39 -5.53 4.98
N LEU A 32 -0.18 -6.71 4.76
CA LEU A 32 -0.13 -7.40 3.47
C LEU A 32 -0.84 -6.60 2.39
N HIS A 33 -2.07 -6.18 2.65
CA HIS A 33 -2.84 -5.38 1.71
C HIS A 33 -2.10 -4.08 1.35
N PHE A 34 -1.55 -3.38 2.35
CA PHE A 34 -0.80 -2.14 2.13
C PHE A 34 0.46 -2.35 1.29
N LEU A 35 1.31 -3.31 1.65
CA LEU A 35 2.55 -3.58 0.91
C LEU A 35 2.27 -4.10 -0.50
N ALA A 36 1.30 -4.99 -0.68
CA ALA A 36 0.87 -5.43 -2.01
C ALA A 36 0.42 -4.25 -2.88
N GLY A 37 -0.26 -3.27 -2.28
CA GLY A 37 -0.61 -2.03 -2.96
C GLY A 37 0.58 -1.17 -3.38
N LEU A 38 1.61 -1.06 -2.55
CA LEU A 38 2.85 -0.35 -2.91
C LEU A 38 3.57 -1.04 -4.06
N HIS A 39 3.70 -2.37 -4.02
CA HIS A 39 4.31 -3.14 -5.10
C HIS A 39 3.49 -3.05 -6.40
N ALA A 40 2.16 -3.09 -6.31
CA ALA A 40 1.29 -2.90 -7.47
C ALA A 40 1.50 -1.52 -8.12
N ILE A 41 1.63 -0.47 -7.30
CA ILE A 41 1.95 0.88 -7.79
C ILE A 41 3.36 0.90 -8.41
N SER A 42 4.36 0.27 -7.79
CA SER A 42 5.72 0.18 -8.33
C SER A 42 5.73 -0.44 -9.73
N ILE A 43 5.01 -1.56 -9.90
CA ILE A 43 4.85 -2.25 -11.20
C ILE A 43 4.20 -1.35 -12.24
N ASN A 44 3.16 -0.61 -11.88
CA ASN A 44 2.52 0.34 -12.78
C ASN A 44 3.50 1.41 -13.32
N HIS A 45 4.51 1.76 -12.52
CA HIS A 45 5.57 2.69 -12.91
C HIS A 45 6.79 2.01 -13.57
N GLY A 46 6.67 0.73 -13.95
CA GLY A 46 7.68 0.01 -14.73
C GLY A 46 8.61 -0.89 -13.92
N ALA A 47 8.35 -1.11 -12.62
CA ALA A 47 9.14 -2.06 -11.85
C ALA A 47 8.91 -3.52 -12.27
N ASN A 48 9.93 -4.36 -12.10
CA ASN A 48 9.88 -5.76 -12.48
C ASN A 48 8.99 -6.57 -11.52
N ILE A 49 7.92 -7.16 -12.05
CA ILE A 49 6.95 -7.96 -11.28
C ILE A 49 7.63 -9.05 -10.44
N ASN A 50 8.58 -9.80 -11.00
CA ASN A 50 9.22 -10.90 -10.29
C ASN A 50 10.04 -10.41 -9.09
N GLN A 51 10.67 -9.24 -9.22
CA GLN A 51 11.41 -8.61 -8.13
C GLN A 51 10.46 -8.13 -7.03
N GLU A 52 9.36 -7.48 -7.41
CA GLU A 52 8.36 -6.96 -6.47
C GLU A 52 7.65 -8.09 -5.71
N VAL A 53 7.39 -9.22 -6.37
CA VAL A 53 6.88 -10.45 -5.73
C VAL A 53 7.90 -11.01 -4.73
N ALA A 54 9.18 -11.09 -5.09
CA ALA A 54 10.23 -11.56 -4.20
C ALA A 54 10.42 -10.61 -2.99
N CYS A 55 10.28 -9.30 -3.19
CA CYS A 55 10.31 -8.32 -2.10
C CYS A 55 9.16 -8.53 -1.13
N LEU A 56 7.93 -8.69 -1.61
CA LEU A 56 6.77 -8.95 -0.76
C LEU A 56 6.90 -10.27 0.01
N GLN A 57 7.47 -11.29 -0.61
CA GLN A 57 7.71 -12.59 0.05
C GLN A 57 8.74 -12.46 1.19
N ARG A 58 9.78 -11.64 1.05
CA ARG A 58 10.76 -11.41 2.13
C ARG A 58 10.11 -10.74 3.34
N GLU A 59 9.17 -9.84 3.12
CA GLU A 59 8.38 -9.18 4.18
C GLU A 59 7.38 -10.12 4.87
N PHE A 60 6.98 -11.20 4.19
CA PHE A 60 6.03 -12.20 4.65
C PHE A 60 6.50 -13.61 4.29
N ILE A 61 7.41 -14.15 5.11
CA ILE A 61 8.03 -15.46 4.90
C ILE A 61 7.01 -16.59 4.70
N LYS A 62 5.79 -16.44 5.24
CA LYS A 62 4.70 -17.42 5.13
C LYS A 62 3.97 -17.41 3.77
N LEU A 63 4.14 -16.39 2.94
CA LEU A 63 3.49 -16.31 1.64
C LEU A 63 4.26 -17.10 0.59
N ASN A 64 3.53 -17.92 -0.17
CA ASN A 64 4.10 -18.53 -1.36
C ASN A 64 4.28 -17.49 -2.49
N PRO A 65 5.21 -17.68 -3.43
CA PRO A 65 5.41 -16.74 -4.55
C PRO A 65 4.13 -16.48 -5.34
N ARG A 66 3.30 -17.52 -5.53
CA ARG A 66 2.00 -17.42 -6.20
C ARG A 66 1.00 -16.57 -5.42
N GLU A 67 0.97 -16.70 -4.10
CA GLU A 67 0.08 -15.93 -3.24
C GLU A 67 0.51 -14.46 -3.18
N ALA A 68 1.82 -14.19 -3.11
CA ALA A 68 2.37 -12.85 -3.19
C ALA A 68 2.06 -12.18 -4.54
N ALA A 69 2.25 -12.89 -5.65
CA ALA A 69 1.87 -12.41 -6.98
C ALA A 69 0.37 -12.13 -7.07
N THR A 70 -0.46 -13.02 -6.53
CA THR A 70 -1.93 -12.85 -6.49
C THR A 70 -2.31 -11.60 -5.70
N ALA A 71 -1.72 -11.40 -4.52
CA ALA A 71 -1.97 -10.23 -3.68
C ALA A 71 -1.65 -8.92 -4.41
N ILE A 72 -0.59 -8.90 -5.22
CA ILE A 72 -0.16 -7.73 -6.00
C ILE A 72 -1.06 -7.51 -7.22
N ILE A 73 -1.25 -8.54 -8.07
CA ILE A 73 -1.95 -8.43 -9.36
C ILE A 73 -3.43 -8.08 -9.16
N PHE A 74 -4.08 -8.66 -8.14
CA PHE A 74 -5.48 -8.40 -7.85
C PHE A 74 -5.70 -7.23 -6.88
N HIS A 75 -4.63 -6.52 -6.49
CA HIS A 75 -4.79 -5.32 -5.67
C HIS A 75 -5.52 -4.22 -6.46
N PRO A 76 -6.44 -3.45 -5.85
CA PRO A 76 -7.17 -2.37 -6.54
C PRO A 76 -6.31 -1.26 -7.15
N GLN A 77 -5.02 -1.23 -6.85
CA GLN A 77 -4.08 -0.26 -7.41
C GLN A 77 -3.34 -0.80 -8.64
N PHE A 78 -3.35 -2.11 -8.89
CA PHE A 78 -2.68 -2.70 -10.05
C PHE A 78 -3.33 -2.21 -11.35
N GLY A 79 -2.50 -1.87 -12.34
CA GLY A 79 -2.92 -1.30 -13.62
C GLY A 79 -3.41 0.16 -13.56
N LYS A 80 -3.49 0.79 -12.38
CA LYS A 80 -3.85 2.21 -12.25
C LYS A 80 -2.64 3.11 -12.52
N ASN A 81 -2.56 3.61 -13.75
CA ASN A 81 -1.70 4.75 -14.07
C ASN A 81 -2.46 6.05 -13.80
N ARG A 82 -1.88 6.97 -13.03
CA ARG A 82 -2.44 8.31 -12.75
C ARG A 82 -2.56 9.21 -14.00
N ASN A 83 -2.24 8.70 -15.19
CA ASN A 83 -2.38 9.39 -16.48
C ASN A 83 -3.79 9.27 -17.11
N LYS A 84 -4.85 9.53 -16.33
CA LYS A 84 -6.14 9.93 -16.89
C LYS A 84 -6.60 11.22 -16.25
N LYS A 85 -5.94 12.32 -16.64
CA LYS A 85 -6.64 13.60 -16.84
C LYS A 85 -7.03 13.62 -18.31
N GLY A 86 -8.24 13.15 -18.59
CA GLY A 86 -8.99 13.55 -19.78
C GLY A 86 -9.81 14.78 -19.42
#